data_AF-A0A482UW68-F1
#
_entry.id   AF-A0A482UW68-F1
#
_cell.length_a   1.000
_cell.length_b   1.000
_cell.length_c   1.000
_cell.angle_alpha   90.00
_cell.angle_beta   90.00
_cell.angle_gamma   90.00
#
_symmetry.space_group_name_H-M   'P 1'
#
loop_
_entity.id
_entity.type
_entity.pdbx_description
1 polymer ?
#
loop_
_entity_poly.entity_id
_entity_poly.type
_entity_poly.pdbx_seq_one_letter_code
_entity_poly.pdbx_strand_id
1 'polypeptide(L)'
;MGHGHEEDAANPIHGGHGSNKVDLSFNPEERQGLTSDQVEELYKQWGYNELPEVKVSLWWLLFVQFTGTMPYMLEIACIIALAVEDFVDFAIILCMLLANGFLGFHEQLKAAESLVRDLFFNL
;
A
#
# COMPACT_ATOMS: atom_id res chain seq x y z
N MET A 1 40.02 -35.09 37.96
CA MET A 1 39.60 -36.26 37.16
C MET A 1 38.48 -35.73 36.29
N GLY A 2 38.78 -35.27 35.08
CA GLY A 2 39.14 -36.12 33.95
C GLY A 2 37.87 -36.19 33.08
N HIS A 3 37.82 -35.36 32.04
CA HIS A 3 37.84 -35.81 30.63
C HIS A 3 36.61 -36.67 30.30
N GLY A 4 35.71 -36.26 29.43
CA GLY A 4 35.80 -35.31 28.33
C GLY A 4 35.10 -35.93 27.13
N HIS A 5 34.94 -35.10 26.09
CA HIS A 5 34.70 -35.50 24.70
C HIS A 5 33.32 -36.13 24.43
N GLU A 6 32.57 -35.76 23.40
CA GLU A 6 32.90 -35.32 22.05
C GLU A 6 31.63 -34.56 21.57
N GLU A 7 31.71 -33.29 21.20
CA GLU A 7 31.79 -32.85 19.79
C GLU A 7 31.12 -33.82 18.81
N ASP A 8 30.06 -33.37 18.13
CA ASP A 8 30.14 -33.25 16.68
C ASP A 8 28.90 -32.63 16.02
N ALA A 9 29.24 -31.74 15.08
CA ALA A 9 28.53 -31.37 13.86
C ALA A 9 27.20 -30.60 14.01
N ALA A 10 27.23 -29.28 13.89
CA ALA A 10 27.22 -28.54 12.61
C ALA A 10 25.89 -28.68 11.83
N ASN A 11 25.12 -27.58 11.77
CA ASN A 11 25.01 -26.80 10.53
C ASN A 11 24.34 -25.44 10.78
N PRO A 12 24.91 -24.31 10.30
CA PRO A 12 24.46 -22.96 10.62
C PRO A 12 23.69 -22.33 9.44
N ILE A 13 22.44 -21.91 9.65
CA ILE A 13 21.78 -21.03 8.68
C ILE A 13 20.87 -20.03 9.39
N HIS A 14 21.46 -18.94 9.89
CA HIS A 14 20.91 -17.61 9.70
C HIS A 14 22.05 -16.60 9.83
N GLY A 15 22.77 -16.48 8.72
CA GLY A 15 23.72 -15.41 8.51
C GLY A 15 23.00 -14.06 8.37
N GLY A 16 23.70 -13.01 8.78
CA GLY A 16 23.55 -11.71 8.15
C GLY A 16 22.28 -10.94 8.48
N HIS A 17 22.11 -10.56 9.74
CA HIS A 17 21.68 -9.19 10.00
C HIS A 17 22.65 -8.57 10.99
N GLY A 18 23.71 -7.97 10.42
CA GLY A 18 24.51 -6.99 11.14
C GLY A 18 23.57 -5.90 11.59
N SER A 19 23.09 -6.02 12.83
CA SER A 19 22.43 -4.95 13.56
C SER A 19 23.50 -3.91 13.80
N ASN A 20 23.75 -3.10 12.78
CA ASN A 20 24.45 -1.84 12.91
C ASN A 20 23.56 -1.03 13.84
N LYS A 21 23.89 -1.05 15.14
CA LYS A 21 23.25 -0.19 16.13
C LYS A 21 23.63 1.21 15.67
N VAL A 22 22.73 1.86 14.94
CA VAL A 22 22.84 3.29 14.64
C VAL A 22 22.91 3.95 16.00
N ASP A 23 24.11 4.35 16.39
CA ASP A 23 24.37 4.91 17.69
C ASP A 23 23.65 6.26 17.70
N LEU A 24 22.50 6.32 18.37
CA LEU A 24 21.66 7.53 18.52
C LEU A 24 22.33 8.59 19.41
N SER A 25 23.64 8.47 19.61
CA SER A 25 24.55 9.46 20.15
C SER A 25 24.45 10.71 19.29
N PHE A 26 23.52 11.61 19.61
CA PHE A 26 23.38 12.92 18.97
C PHE A 26 24.70 13.69 19.10
N ASN A 27 25.57 13.55 18.11
CA ASN A 27 26.81 14.30 18.06
C ASN A 27 26.48 15.72 17.59
N PRO A 28 26.70 16.77 18.39
CA PRO A 28 26.35 18.15 18.01
C PRO A 28 27.06 18.64 16.74
N GLU A 29 28.16 17.99 16.35
CA GLU A 29 28.93 18.28 15.14
C GLU A 29 28.25 17.80 13.84
N GLU A 30 27.29 16.86 13.94
CA GLU A 30 26.47 16.38 12.81
C GLU A 30 25.36 17.37 12.42
N ARG A 31 25.29 18.55 13.05
CA ARG A 31 24.40 19.66 12.63
C ARG A 31 24.87 20.36 11.36
N GLN A 32 25.98 19.93 10.76
CA GLN A 32 26.36 20.39 9.42
C GLN A 32 25.55 19.58 8.41
N GLY A 33 24.63 20.25 7.72
CA GLY A 33 23.89 19.65 6.62
C GLY A 33 24.83 19.13 5.53
N LEU A 34 24.32 18.22 4.70
CA LEU A 34 25.07 17.65 3.57
C LEU A 34 25.68 18.74 2.70
N THR A 35 26.95 18.57 2.32
CA THR A 35 27.61 19.48 1.38
C THR A 35 27.02 19.31 -0.01
N SER A 36 27.08 20.34 -0.85
CA SER A 36 26.51 20.31 -2.21
C SER A 36 27.04 19.15 -3.06
N ASP A 37 28.30 18.76 -2.86
CA ASP A 37 28.93 17.63 -3.56
C ASP A 37 28.34 16.28 -3.10
N GLN A 38 28.10 16.12 -1.79
CA GLN A 38 27.46 14.94 -1.22
C GLN A 38 25.99 14.82 -1.68
N VAL A 39 25.31 15.95 -1.79
CA VAL A 39 23.93 16.01 -2.31
C VAL A 39 23.88 15.56 -3.77
N GLU A 40 24.82 15.99 -4.62
CA GLU A 40 24.87 15.56 -6.03
C GLU A 40 25.15 14.05 -6.18
N GLU A 41 26.04 13.51 -5.35
CA GLU A 41 26.34 12.08 -5.35
C GLU A 41 25.13 11.25 -4.86
N LEU A 42 24.44 11.73 -3.82
CA LEU A 42 23.21 11.10 -3.33
C LEU A 42 22.08 11.17 -4.37
N TYR A 43 21.93 12.28 -5.11
CA TYR A 43 20.96 12.38 -6.19
C TYR A 43 21.25 11.40 -7.34
N LYS A 44 22.52 11.18 -7.68
CA LYS A 44 22.91 10.18 -8.70
C LYS A 44 22.61 8.75 -8.25
N GLN A 45 22.77 8.47 -6.96
CA GLN A 45 22.59 7.12 -6.41
C GLN A 45 21.11 6.78 -6.14
N TRP A 46 20.34 7.72 -5.59
CA TRP A 46 18.99 7.48 -5.08
C TRP A 46 17.89 8.11 -5.94
N GLY A 47 18.26 9.03 -6.84
CA GLY A 47 17.29 9.81 -7.60
C GLY A 47 16.55 10.82 -6.72
N TYR A 48 15.55 11.48 -7.31
CA TYR A 48 14.67 12.37 -6.57
C TYR A 48 13.71 11.55 -5.70
N ASN A 49 13.56 11.94 -4.43
CA ASN A 49 12.59 11.34 -3.50
C ASN A 49 11.16 11.86 -3.80
N GLU A 50 10.69 11.61 -5.01
CA GLU A 50 9.34 11.97 -5.47
C GLU A 50 8.46 10.72 -5.44
N LEU A 51 7.28 10.81 -4.80
CA LEU A 51 6.29 9.76 -4.89
C LEU A 51 5.69 9.78 -6.30
N PRO A 52 5.72 8.67 -7.05
CA PRO A 52 5.18 8.64 -8.40
C PRO A 52 3.68 8.92 -8.36
N GLU A 53 3.25 9.99 -9.03
CA GLU A 53 1.84 10.28 -9.26
C GLU A 53 1.24 9.25 -10.22
N VAL A 54 0.73 8.15 -9.66
CA VAL A 54 -0.05 7.19 -10.45
C VAL A 54 -1.41 7.82 -10.72
N LYS A 55 -1.56 8.41 -11.91
CA LYS A 55 -2.85 8.90 -12.41
C LYS A 55 -3.75 7.71 -12.75
N VAL A 56 -4.33 7.08 -11.72
CA VAL A 56 -5.41 6.12 -11.92
C VAL A 56 -6.62 6.86 -12.47
N SER A 57 -7.09 6.47 -13.66
CA SER A 57 -8.25 7.08 -14.27
C SER A 57 -9.52 6.63 -13.55
N LEU A 58 -10.42 7.57 -13.26
CA LEU A 58 -11.68 7.30 -12.54
C LEU A 58 -12.50 6.18 -13.20
N TRP A 59 -12.53 6.15 -14.54
CA TRP A 59 -13.20 5.11 -15.31
C TRP A 59 -12.60 3.73 -15.07
N TRP A 60 -11.26 3.62 -15.04
CA TRP A 60 -10.59 2.36 -14.79
C TRP A 60 -10.92 1.81 -13.39
N LEU A 61 -10.98 2.68 -12.40
CA LEU A 61 -11.28 2.29 -11.03
C LEU A 61 -12.77 1.95 -10.84
N LEU A 62 -13.68 2.57 -11.61
CA LEU A 62 -15.06 2.09 -11.70
C LEU A 62 -15.11 0.67 -12.27
N PHE A 63 -14.46 0.41 -13.42
CA PHE A 63 -14.43 -0.92 -14.03
C PHE A 63 -13.85 -1.99 -13.10
N VAL A 64 -12.75 -1.68 -12.40
CA VAL A 64 -12.14 -2.66 -11.48
C VAL A 64 -13.09 -2.99 -10.33
N GLN A 65 -13.92 -2.04 -9.89
CA GLN A 65 -14.91 -2.25 -8.84
C GLN A 65 -16.01 -3.24 -9.27
N PHE A 66 -16.37 -3.31 -10.55
CA PHE A 66 -17.31 -4.31 -11.07
C PHE A 66 -16.67 -5.70 -11.21
N THR A 67 -15.36 -5.79 -11.46
CA THR A 67 -14.64 -7.07 -11.64
C THR A 67 -14.28 -7.81 -10.35
N GLY A 68 -14.73 -7.34 -9.18
CA GLY A 68 -14.50 -8.02 -7.91
C GLY A 68 -15.40 -9.24 -7.70
N THR A 69 -14.91 -10.27 -7.01
CA THR A 69 -15.65 -11.51 -6.70
C THR A 69 -17.01 -11.24 -6.02
N MET A 70 -17.09 -10.21 -5.17
CA MET A 70 -18.32 -9.83 -4.47
C MET A 70 -19.38 -9.24 -5.43
N PRO A 71 -19.11 -8.16 -6.20
CA PRO A 71 -20.06 -7.65 -7.20
C PRO A 71 -20.38 -8.63 -8.33
N TYR A 72 -19.47 -9.54 -8.68
CA TYR A 72 -19.73 -10.57 -9.68
C TYR A 72 -20.94 -11.45 -9.31
N MET A 73 -21.15 -11.74 -8.01
CA MET A 73 -22.35 -12.46 -7.56
C MET A 73 -23.63 -11.65 -7.78
N LEU A 74 -23.57 -10.32 -7.62
CA LEU A 74 -24.71 -9.43 -7.85
C LEU A 74 -25.04 -9.28 -9.33
N GLU A 75 -24.04 -9.30 -10.22
CA GLU A 75 -24.27 -9.33 -11.68
C GLU A 75 -25.04 -10.59 -12.10
N ILE A 76 -24.66 -11.75 -11.56
CA ILE A 76 -25.38 -13.00 -11.83
C ILE A 76 -26.82 -12.92 -11.31
N ALA A 77 -27.03 -12.40 -10.09
CA ALA A 77 -28.36 -12.21 -9.53
C ALA A 77 -29.21 -11.25 -10.38
N CYS A 78 -28.60 -10.19 -10.92
CA CYS A 78 -29.25 -9.24 -11.81
C CYS A 78 -29.73 -9.90 -13.11
N ILE A 79 -28.90 -10.76 -13.72
CA ILE A 79 -29.27 -11.54 -14.91
C ILE A 79 -30.44 -12.49 -14.62
N ILE A 80 -30.42 -13.15 -13.45
CA ILE A 80 -31.49 -14.05 -13.04
C ILE A 80 -32.79 -13.27 -12.81
N ALA A 81 -32.75 -12.14 -12.10
CA ALA A 81 -33.92 -11.29 -11.86
C ALA A 81 -34.54 -10.80 -13.18
N LEU A 82 -33.70 -10.41 -14.14
CA LEU A 82 -34.15 -10.01 -15.47
C LEU A 82 -34.78 -11.19 -16.24
N ALA A 83 -34.22 -12.40 -16.12
CA ALA A 83 -34.78 -13.60 -16.75
C ALA A 83 -36.12 -14.04 -16.16
N VAL A 84 -36.42 -13.66 -14.92
CA VAL A 84 -37.70 -13.91 -14.25
C VAL A 84 -38.73 -12.79 -14.54
N GLU A 85 -38.33 -11.74 -15.28
CA GLU A 85 -39.14 -10.55 -15.58
C GLU A 85 -39.60 -9.80 -14.32
N ASP A 86 -38.90 -9.97 -13.19
CA ASP A 86 -39.16 -9.20 -11.96
C ASP A 86 -38.38 -7.88 -11.99
N PHE A 87 -39.06 -6.84 -12.50
CA PHE A 87 -38.48 -5.51 -12.60
C PHE A 87 -38.23 -4.84 -11.25
N VAL A 88 -38.93 -5.25 -10.18
CA VAL A 88 -38.76 -4.66 -8.84
C VAL A 88 -37.45 -5.17 -8.24
N ASP A 89 -37.25 -6.49 -8.26
CA ASP A 89 -36.03 -7.10 -7.75
C ASP A 89 -34.80 -6.70 -8.59
N PHE A 90 -34.96 -6.66 -9.91
CA PHE A 90 -33.93 -6.15 -10.81
C PHE A 90 -33.50 -4.72 -10.44
N ALA A 91 -34.46 -3.81 -10.21
CA ALA A 91 -34.16 -2.43 -9.86
C ALA A 91 -33.40 -2.31 -8.53
N ILE A 92 -33.74 -3.13 -7.53
CA ILE A 92 -33.06 -3.15 -6.23
C ILE A 92 -31.60 -3.60 -6.40
N ILE A 93 -31.37 -4.72 -7.10
CA ILE A 93 -30.02 -5.25 -7.33
C ILE A 93 -29.18 -4.27 -8.14
N LEU A 94 -29.75 -3.65 -9.17
CA LEU A 94 -29.08 -2.64 -9.97
C LEU A 94 -28.67 -1.42 -9.12
N CYS A 95 -29.56 -0.96 -8.23
CA CYS A 95 -29.25 0.15 -7.32
C CYS A 95 -28.09 -0.19 -6.37
N MET A 96 -28.06 -1.43 -5.85
CA MET A 96 -26.93 -1.92 -5.04
C MET A 96 -25.61 -1.95 -5.83
N LEU A 97 -25.65 -2.36 -7.09
CA LEU A 97 -24.48 -2.38 -7.97
C LEU A 97 -23.93 -0.96 -8.19
N LEU A 98 -24.80 0.01 -8.44
CA LEU A 98 -24.43 1.42 -8.60
C LEU A 98 -23.89 2.01 -7.30
N ALA A 99 -24.48 1.66 -6.15
CA ALA A 99 -24.00 2.08 -4.84
C ALA A 99 -22.56 1.58 -4.57
N ASN A 100 -22.23 0.36 -4.99
CA ASN A 100 -20.87 -0.18 -4.88
C ASN A 100 -19.85 0.66 -5.67
N GLY A 101 -20.18 1.03 -6.92
CA GLY A 101 -19.35 1.94 -7.72
C GLY A 101 -19.23 3.34 -7.09
N PHE A 102 -20.31 3.86 -6.50
CA PHE A 102 -20.30 5.16 -5.83
C PHE A 102 -19.46 5.18 -4.55
N LEU A 103 -19.54 4.12 -3.72
CA LEU A 103 -18.70 4.00 -2.53
C LEU A 103 -17.21 3.95 -2.90
N GLY A 104 -16.84 3.17 -3.92
CA GLY A 104 -15.45 3.10 -4.40
C GLY A 104 -14.92 4.44 -4.91
N PHE A 105 -15.78 5.28 -5.49
CA PHE A 105 -15.42 6.65 -5.86
C PHE A 105 -15.21 7.55 -4.62
N HIS A 106 -16.09 7.43 -3.63
CA HIS A 106 -16.02 8.23 -2.41
C HIS A 106 -14.79 7.90 -1.55
N GLU A 107 -14.35 6.63 -1.52
CA GLU A 107 -13.12 6.23 -0.82
C GLU A 107 -11.87 6.91 -1.41
N GLN A 108 -11.80 7.09 -2.73
CA GLN A 108 -10.67 7.77 -3.37
C GLN A 108 -10.61 9.26 -3.03
N LEU A 109 -11.77 9.93 -2.97
CA LEU A 109 -11.83 11.34 -2.60
C LEU A 109 -11.32 11.55 -1.16
N LYS A 110 -11.68 10.64 -0.24
CA LYS A 110 -11.18 10.66 1.14
C LYS A 110 -9.69 10.38 1.24
N ALA A 111 -9.17 9.42 0.46
CA ALA A 111 -7.75 9.11 0.45
C ALA A 111 -6.90 10.30 -0.02
N ALA A 112 -7.41 11.09 -0.98
CA ALA A 112 -6.76 12.32 -1.42
C ALA A 112 -6.75 13.41 -0.32
N GLU A 113 -7.81 13.53 0.49
CA GLU A 113 -7.84 14.47 1.62
C GLU A 113 -6.90 14.07 2.77
N SER A 114 -6.65 12.76 2.97
CA SER A 114 -5.80 12.27 4.07
C SER A 114 -4.37 12.78 4.00
N LEU A 115 -3.83 13.05 2.80
CA LEU A 115 -2.45 13.52 2.64
C LEU A 115 -2.27 14.97 3.11
N VAL A 116 -3.32 15.79 3.08
CA VAL A 116 -3.23 17.22 3.45
C VAL A 116 -3.29 17.40 4.97
N ARG A 117 -4.05 16.56 5.67
CA ARG A 117 -4.24 16.69 7.13
C ARG A 117 -3.00 16.29 7.93
N ASP A 118 -2.26 15.27 7.50
CA ASP A 118 -1.06 14.80 8.19
C ASP A 118 0.14 15.74 8.01
N LEU A 119 0.22 16.45 6.88
CA LEU A 119 1.27 17.43 6.62
C LEU A 119 1.11 18.71 7.46
N PHE A 120 -0.13 19.10 7.81
CA PHE A 120 -0.41 20.32 8.56
C PHE A 120 -0.28 20.15 10.09
N PHE A 121 -0.41 18.93 10.61
CA PHE A 121 -0.28 18.66 12.06
C PHE A 121 1.16 18.43 12.53
N ASN A 122 2.12 18.31 11.60
CA ASN A 122 3.56 18.15 11.90
C ASN A 122 4.40 19.38 11.49
N LEU A 123 3.82 20.59 11.60
CA LEU A 123 4.55 21.86 11.47
C LEU A 123 4.25 22.79 12.65
#